data_AF-A0A0A1YMH9-F1
#
_entry.id   AF-A0A0A1YMH9-F1
#
_cell.length_a   1.000
_cell.length_b   1.000
_cell.length_c   1.000
_cell.angle_alpha   90.00
_cell.angle_beta   90.00
_cell.angle_gamma   90.00
#
_symmetry.space_group_name_H-M   'P 1'
#
loop_
_entity.id
_entity.type
_entity.pdbx_description
1 polymer ?
#
loop_
_entity_poly.entity_id
_entity_poly.type
_entity_poly.pdbx_seq_one_letter_code
_entity_poly.pdbx_strand_id
1 'polypeptide(L)'
;MSTPIFVHIPKTAGSTIRTLITENYQPGEVLSLYGDPKEILTTAASHIGRMQGMRLVQGHTPYGTHRFLGIRNPRYFTFLREPIARFLSEIAYAVRHGHHSFHQVLAAPGLTDSERISKALDIPYFRNTMTHFVSGAFSTETISMTQLGVAIDNLWASEFVGLSECFEISLLIMAKKLGWRHVVPQLSNVRPDDDTISAELRARLVRPLAYDAMLYAVAQEHFAQSRAQYGAILEEAAAQLSELIRLQGCEHPDTRYSMYQVWDAIQIPLDEYQARIAAGSPLYRWLND
;
A
#
# COMPACT_ATOMS: atom_id res chain seq x y z
N MET A 1 -8.94 -17.31 -14.15
CA MET A 1 -8.62 -16.97 -12.75
C MET A 1 -9.45 -15.76 -12.34
N SER A 2 -9.82 -15.63 -11.07
CA SER A 2 -10.54 -14.45 -10.61
C SER A 2 -9.64 -13.20 -10.65
N THR A 3 -10.20 -12.05 -11.00
CA THR A 3 -9.47 -10.78 -11.06
C THR A 3 -9.00 -10.37 -9.66
N PRO A 4 -7.69 -10.19 -9.44
CA PRO A 4 -7.15 -9.74 -8.16
C PRO A 4 -7.55 -8.29 -7.87
N ILE A 5 -7.71 -8.00 -6.58
CA ILE A 5 -8.08 -6.68 -6.07
C ILE A 5 -7.00 -6.22 -5.09
N PHE A 6 -6.29 -5.16 -5.45
CA PHE A 6 -5.31 -4.51 -4.59
C PHE A 6 -5.96 -3.35 -3.83
N VAL A 7 -6.21 -3.56 -2.53
CA VAL A 7 -6.67 -2.53 -1.60
C VAL A 7 -5.47 -1.66 -1.25
N HIS A 8 -5.34 -0.54 -1.95
CA HIS A 8 -4.26 0.42 -1.71
C HIS A 8 -4.66 1.32 -0.55
N ILE A 9 -4.09 1.05 0.63
CA ILE A 9 -4.26 1.89 1.81
C ILE A 9 -3.26 3.05 1.71
N PRO A 10 -3.67 4.31 1.96
CA PRO A 10 -2.72 5.43 1.95
C PRO A 10 -1.51 5.18 2.85
N LYS A 11 -0.32 5.54 2.34
CA LYS A 11 0.98 5.54 3.04
C LYS A 11 1.52 4.16 3.45
N THR A 12 1.11 3.10 2.75
CA THR A 12 1.64 1.74 2.92
C THR A 12 2.44 1.26 1.69
N ALA A 13 3.35 2.12 1.20
CA ALA A 13 4.19 1.89 0.00
C ALA A 13 3.44 1.77 -1.35
N GLY A 14 2.14 2.05 -1.41
CA GLY A 14 1.37 1.85 -2.63
C GLY A 14 1.77 2.73 -3.81
N SER A 15 2.34 3.93 -3.63
CA SER A 15 2.86 4.73 -4.75
C SER A 15 3.98 3.99 -5.50
N THR A 16 4.92 3.39 -4.78
CA THR A 16 5.99 2.56 -5.34
C THR A 16 5.42 1.30 -6.03
N ILE A 17 4.44 0.64 -5.43
CA ILE A 17 3.80 -0.55 -6.05
C ILE A 17 3.12 -0.18 -7.37
N ARG A 18 2.52 1.00 -7.45
CA ARG A 18 1.80 1.46 -8.65
C ARG A 18 2.73 1.65 -9.85
N THR A 19 4.00 1.99 -9.64
CA THR A 19 4.96 2.10 -10.76
C THR A 19 5.17 0.75 -11.44
N LEU A 20 4.97 -0.36 -10.72
CA LEU A 20 5.07 -1.70 -11.28
C LEU A 20 3.79 -2.16 -11.99
N ILE A 21 2.65 -1.48 -11.76
CA ILE A 21 1.41 -1.81 -12.45
C ILE A 21 1.56 -1.52 -13.93
N THR A 22 2.16 -0.38 -14.31
CA THR A 22 2.37 -0.05 -15.73
C THR A 22 3.40 -0.92 -16.42
N GLU A 23 4.32 -1.52 -15.66
CA GLU A 23 5.30 -2.46 -16.18
C GLU A 23 4.73 -3.87 -16.41
N ASN A 24 3.65 -4.23 -15.71
CA ASN A 24 3.11 -5.60 -15.73
C ASN A 24 1.72 -5.73 -16.38
N TYR A 25 1.06 -4.61 -16.70
CA TYR A 25 -0.29 -4.58 -17.25
C TYR A 25 -0.44 -3.54 -18.37
N GLN A 26 -1.33 -3.82 -19.31
CA GLN A 26 -1.77 -2.86 -20.32
C GLN A 26 -2.89 -1.95 -19.76
N PRO A 27 -3.07 -0.72 -20.29
CA PRO A 27 -4.09 0.22 -19.82
C PRO A 27 -5.50 -0.35 -19.71
N GLY A 28 -5.91 -1.18 -20.67
CA GLY A 28 -7.25 -1.80 -20.69
C GLY A 28 -7.41 -3.00 -19.74
N GLU A 29 -6.36 -3.43 -19.05
CA GLU A 29 -6.37 -4.58 -18.14
C GLU A 29 -6.54 -4.17 -16.67
N VAL A 30 -6.49 -2.87 -16.35
CA VAL A 30 -6.50 -2.35 -14.97
C VAL A 30 -7.70 -1.45 -14.74
N LEU A 31 -8.52 -1.80 -13.75
CA LEU A 31 -9.57 -0.92 -13.24
C LEU A 31 -9.06 -0.18 -12.01
N SER A 32 -8.96 1.15 -12.11
CA SER A 32 -8.56 2.02 -11.01
C SER A 32 -9.78 2.65 -10.34
N LEU A 33 -9.94 2.43 -9.03
CA LEU A 33 -11.05 2.93 -8.23
C LEU A 33 -10.53 3.93 -7.19
N TYR A 34 -10.70 5.21 -7.50
CA TYR A 34 -10.35 6.34 -6.65
C TYR A 34 -11.53 7.30 -6.55
N GLY A 35 -11.48 8.15 -5.53
CA GLY A 35 -12.53 9.12 -5.26
C GLY A 35 -13.13 8.92 -3.88
N ASP A 36 -14.22 9.64 -3.63
CA ASP A 36 -15.02 9.42 -2.44
C ASP A 36 -15.76 8.05 -2.51
N PRO A 37 -16.34 7.56 -1.40
CA PRO A 37 -17.06 6.28 -1.41
C PRO A 37 -18.16 6.19 -2.47
N LYS A 38 -18.86 7.28 -2.80
CA LYS A 38 -19.94 7.29 -3.80
C LYS A 38 -19.38 7.15 -5.22
N GLU A 39 -18.30 7.86 -5.53
CA GLU A 39 -17.59 7.77 -6.82
C GLU A 39 -17.05 6.37 -7.06
N ILE A 40 -16.43 5.77 -6.03
CA ILE A 40 -15.91 4.39 -6.08
C ILE A 40 -17.06 3.41 -6.35
N LEU A 41 -18.16 3.50 -5.62
CA LEU A 41 -19.31 2.60 -5.79
C LEU A 41 -19.97 2.77 -7.16
N THR A 42 -20.11 4.01 -7.64
CA THR A 42 -20.68 4.30 -8.97
C THR A 42 -19.81 3.73 -10.08
N THR A 43 -18.50 3.92 -9.98
CA THR A 43 -17.53 3.37 -10.94
C THR A 43 -17.48 1.86 -10.90
N ALA A 44 -17.50 1.25 -9.72
CA ALA A 44 -17.55 -0.20 -9.58
C ALA A 44 -18.84 -0.78 -10.20
N ALA A 45 -19.99 -0.20 -9.88
CA ALA A 45 -21.29 -0.66 -10.40
C ALA A 45 -21.38 -0.56 -11.93
N SER A 46 -20.76 0.44 -12.56
CA SER A 46 -20.75 0.57 -14.03
C SER A 46 -19.97 -0.55 -14.73
N HIS A 47 -19.13 -1.29 -14.00
CA HIS A 47 -18.33 -2.41 -14.49
C HIS A 47 -18.96 -3.79 -14.22
N ILE A 48 -20.14 -3.86 -13.59
CA ILE A 48 -20.85 -5.14 -13.40
C ILE A 48 -21.11 -5.79 -14.77
N GLY A 49 -20.69 -7.05 -14.91
CA GLY A 49 -20.78 -7.79 -16.18
C GLY A 49 -19.76 -7.38 -17.25
N ARG A 50 -18.89 -6.40 -16.97
CA ARG A 50 -17.86 -5.86 -17.88
C ARG A 50 -16.43 -6.10 -17.38
N MET A 51 -16.24 -7.04 -16.46
CA MET A 51 -14.92 -7.41 -15.92
C MET A 51 -14.11 -8.32 -16.86
N GLN A 52 -14.61 -8.65 -18.05
CA GLN A 52 -13.87 -9.45 -19.03
C GLN A 52 -12.62 -8.68 -19.50
N GLY A 53 -11.45 -9.33 -19.43
CA GLY A 53 -10.16 -8.72 -19.78
C GLY A 53 -9.49 -7.94 -18.65
N MET A 54 -10.20 -7.64 -17.55
CA MET A 54 -9.62 -6.99 -16.38
C MET A 54 -8.76 -7.99 -15.59
N ARG A 55 -7.47 -7.67 -15.45
CA ARG A 55 -6.45 -8.47 -14.76
C ARG A 55 -6.03 -7.89 -13.43
N LEU A 56 -6.41 -6.66 -13.11
CA LEU A 56 -6.21 -6.05 -11.80
C LEU A 56 -7.30 -5.00 -11.51
N VAL A 57 -7.85 -5.01 -10.31
CA VAL A 57 -8.58 -3.88 -9.73
C VAL A 57 -7.70 -3.27 -8.65
N GLN A 58 -7.58 -1.95 -8.60
CA GLN A 58 -6.74 -1.30 -7.61
C GLN A 58 -7.29 0.07 -7.21
N GLY A 59 -6.97 0.53 -6.01
CA GLY A 59 -7.13 1.92 -5.63
C GLY A 59 -7.43 2.09 -4.16
N HIS A 60 -7.81 3.31 -3.77
CA HIS A 60 -8.26 3.62 -2.41
C HIS A 60 -9.69 3.11 -2.20
N THR A 61 -9.89 1.81 -2.44
CA THR A 61 -11.17 1.13 -2.34
C THR A 61 -11.16 0.17 -1.15
N PRO A 62 -12.17 0.22 -0.26
CA PRO A 62 -12.25 -0.70 0.88
C PRO A 62 -12.36 -2.17 0.45
N TYR A 63 -12.09 -3.09 1.37
CA TYR A 63 -12.45 -4.51 1.19
C TYR A 63 -13.96 -4.63 0.87
N GLY A 64 -14.36 -5.66 0.13
CA GLY A 64 -15.77 -5.85 -0.24
C GLY A 64 -16.17 -5.27 -1.61
N THR A 65 -15.31 -4.46 -2.25
CA THR A 65 -15.60 -3.88 -3.58
C THR A 65 -15.94 -4.90 -4.67
N HIS A 66 -15.46 -6.14 -4.53
CA HIS A 66 -15.83 -7.26 -5.39
C HIS A 66 -17.35 -7.44 -5.55
N ARG A 67 -18.14 -7.14 -4.50
CA ARG A 67 -19.60 -7.23 -4.51
C ARG A 67 -20.23 -6.29 -5.53
N PHE A 68 -19.67 -5.09 -5.66
CA PHE A 68 -20.12 -4.07 -6.62
C PHE A 68 -19.54 -4.28 -8.02
N LEU A 69 -18.59 -5.19 -8.18
CA LEU A 69 -18.00 -5.59 -9.47
C LEU A 69 -18.58 -6.91 -10.00
N GLY A 70 -19.41 -7.60 -9.21
CA GLY A 70 -19.93 -8.93 -9.53
C GLY A 70 -18.85 -10.04 -9.49
N ILE A 71 -17.73 -9.81 -8.81
CA ILE A 71 -16.65 -10.80 -8.66
C ILE A 71 -17.03 -11.76 -7.52
N ARG A 72 -17.21 -13.04 -7.85
CA ARG A 72 -17.67 -14.07 -6.88
C ARG A 72 -16.56 -14.62 -5.98
N ASN A 73 -15.35 -14.76 -6.50
CA ASN A 73 -14.22 -15.38 -5.80
C ASN A 73 -13.05 -14.38 -5.71
N PRO A 74 -13.17 -13.28 -4.95
CA PRO A 74 -12.16 -12.23 -4.98
C PRO A 74 -10.82 -12.71 -4.43
N ARG A 75 -9.73 -12.22 -5.04
CA ARG A 75 -8.36 -12.43 -4.57
C ARG A 75 -7.83 -11.10 -4.06
N TYR A 76 -7.85 -10.91 -2.75
CA TYR A 76 -7.45 -9.64 -2.14
C TYR A 76 -5.96 -9.59 -1.83
N PHE A 77 -5.38 -8.44 -2.14
CA PHE A 77 -4.00 -8.07 -1.84
C PHE A 77 -4.01 -6.73 -1.13
N THR A 78 -3.19 -6.57 -0.10
CA THR A 78 -3.01 -5.27 0.55
C THR A 78 -1.66 -5.18 1.24
N PHE A 79 -1.23 -3.97 1.56
CA PHE A 79 -0.04 -3.69 2.34
C PHE A 79 -0.43 -2.89 3.57
N LEU A 80 0.07 -3.31 4.72
CA LEU A 80 -0.01 -2.58 5.96
C LEU A 80 1.36 -1.98 6.32
N ARG A 81 1.37 -1.11 7.32
CA ARG A 81 2.54 -0.43 7.84
C ARG A 81 2.38 -0.27 9.35
N GLU A 82 3.48 -0.16 10.08
CA GLU A 82 3.45 0.16 11.50
C GLU A 82 2.53 1.38 11.72
N PRO A 83 1.52 1.28 12.61
CA PRO A 83 0.42 2.24 12.66
C PRO A 83 0.86 3.68 12.88
N ILE A 84 1.86 3.89 13.72
CA ILE A 84 2.36 5.23 14.07
C ILE A 84 3.15 5.80 12.90
N ALA A 85 4.03 5.00 12.28
CA ALA A 85 4.77 5.40 11.09
C ALA A 85 3.82 5.78 9.93
N ARG A 86 2.74 5.02 9.73
CA ARG A 86 1.68 5.31 8.75
C ARG A 86 0.96 6.61 9.07
N PHE A 87 0.54 6.79 10.33
CA PHE A 87 -0.13 7.99 10.81
C PHE A 87 0.70 9.26 10.59
N LEU A 88 1.97 9.25 10.99
CA LEU A 88 2.88 10.38 10.81
C LEU A 88 3.16 10.65 9.32
N SER A 89 3.28 9.60 8.51
CA SER A 89 3.46 9.73 7.07
C SER A 89 2.25 10.41 6.40
N GLU A 90 1.03 10.14 6.86
CA GLU A 90 -0.19 10.78 6.38
C GLU A 90 -0.23 12.26 6.76
N ILE A 91 0.12 12.60 8.01
CA ILE A 91 0.23 14.01 8.44
C ILE A 91 1.25 14.75 7.59
N ALA A 92 2.45 14.19 7.40
CA ALA A 92 3.49 14.81 6.59
C ALA A 92 3.08 14.95 5.12
N TYR A 93 2.25 14.03 4.61
CA TYR A 93 1.67 14.16 3.28
C TYR A 93 0.67 15.32 3.22
N ALA A 94 -0.28 15.38 4.16
CA ALA A 94 -1.28 16.44 4.26
C ALA A 94 -0.67 17.84 4.38
N VAL A 95 0.41 17.99 5.15
CA VAL A 95 1.12 19.27 5.32
C VAL A 95 1.81 19.72 4.03
N ARG A 96 2.44 18.79 3.30
CA ARG A 96 3.21 19.14 2.09
C ARG A 96 2.33 19.47 0.88
N HIS A 97 1.11 18.93 0.83
CA HIS A 97 0.30 18.95 -0.37
C HIS A 97 -0.94 19.80 -0.21
N GLY A 98 -0.95 20.97 -0.86
CA GLY A 98 -2.04 21.95 -0.79
C GLY A 98 -3.41 21.44 -1.22
N HIS A 99 -3.45 20.41 -2.08
CA HIS A 99 -4.68 19.78 -2.54
C HIS A 99 -5.27 18.76 -1.55
N HIS A 100 -4.55 18.40 -0.49
CA HIS A 100 -5.07 17.48 0.51
C HIS A 100 -6.19 18.14 1.32
N SER A 101 -7.30 17.44 1.56
CA SER A 101 -8.50 18.01 2.21
C SER A 101 -8.24 18.62 3.59
N PHE A 102 -7.23 18.12 4.30
CA PHE A 102 -6.85 18.58 5.63
C PHE A 102 -5.63 19.51 5.65
N HIS A 103 -5.13 19.96 4.49
CA HIS A 103 -3.95 20.81 4.38
C HIS A 103 -4.10 22.10 5.18
N GLN A 104 -5.19 22.85 4.98
CA GLN A 104 -5.42 24.13 5.67
C GLN A 104 -5.41 24.00 7.20
N VAL A 105 -5.85 22.85 7.72
CA VAL A 105 -5.90 22.59 9.17
C VAL A 105 -4.52 22.20 9.72
N LEU A 106 -3.77 21.38 8.99
CA LEU A 106 -2.50 20.80 9.48
C LEU A 106 -1.26 21.63 9.12
N ALA A 107 -1.33 22.44 8.06
CA ALA A 107 -0.26 23.35 7.63
C ALA A 107 -0.46 24.78 8.15
N ALA A 108 -1.36 25.00 9.11
CA ALA A 108 -1.60 26.33 9.67
C ALA A 108 -0.30 26.91 10.28
N PRO A 109 0.02 28.21 10.02
CA PRO A 109 1.24 28.82 10.53
C PRO A 109 1.36 28.74 12.05
N GLY A 110 2.56 28.47 12.55
CA GLY A 110 2.86 28.43 13.98
C GLY A 110 2.51 27.14 14.70
N LEU A 111 1.94 26.13 14.03
CA LEU A 111 1.68 24.82 14.65
C LEU A 111 2.98 24.06 14.91
N THR A 112 3.17 23.68 16.18
CA THR A 112 4.17 22.68 16.58
C THR A 112 3.76 21.28 16.10
N ASP A 113 4.71 20.35 16.05
CA ASP A 113 4.42 18.95 15.67
C ASP A 113 3.44 18.29 16.63
N SER A 114 3.54 18.59 17.92
CA SER A 114 2.63 18.07 18.96
C SER A 114 1.19 18.56 18.75
N GLU A 115 0.99 19.84 18.46
CA GLU A 115 -0.33 20.41 18.18
C GLU A 115 -0.91 19.88 16.86
N ARG A 116 -0.07 19.72 15.85
CA ARG A 116 -0.48 19.13 14.57
C ARG A 116 -0.96 17.68 14.75
N ILE A 117 -0.25 16.90 15.56
CA ILE A 117 -0.66 15.55 15.92
C ILE A 117 -1.97 15.55 16.70
N SER A 118 -2.14 16.46 17.68
CA SER A 118 -3.43 16.61 18.38
C SER A 118 -4.58 16.86 17.42
N LYS A 119 -4.42 17.82 16.49
CA LYS A 119 -5.43 18.14 15.48
C LYS A 119 -5.74 16.95 14.57
N ALA A 120 -4.72 16.20 14.16
CA ALA A 120 -4.92 15.00 13.35
C ALA A 120 -5.69 13.91 14.12
N LEU A 121 -5.43 13.74 15.42
CA LEU A 121 -6.16 12.79 16.28
C LEU A 121 -7.64 13.15 16.44
N ASP A 122 -7.99 14.43 16.41
CA ASP A 122 -9.39 14.88 16.48
C ASP A 122 -10.18 14.56 15.20
N ILE A 123 -9.49 14.22 14.10
CA ILE A 123 -10.09 13.92 12.81
C ILE A 123 -10.18 12.39 12.63
N PRO A 124 -11.38 11.80 12.52
CA PRO A 124 -11.54 10.34 12.35
C PRO A 124 -10.73 9.74 11.19
N TYR A 125 -10.58 10.48 10.09
CA TYR A 125 -9.81 10.07 8.91
C TYR A 125 -8.41 9.51 9.22
N PHE A 126 -7.69 10.13 10.17
CA PHE A 126 -6.32 9.73 10.49
C PHE A 126 -6.25 8.54 11.45
N ARG A 127 -7.35 8.18 12.13
CA ARG A 127 -7.35 7.14 13.16
C ARG A 127 -7.80 5.81 12.57
N ASN A 128 -7.02 4.77 12.86
CA ASN A 128 -7.31 3.38 12.47
C ASN A 128 -7.67 3.21 10.99
N THR A 129 -6.96 3.91 10.11
CA THR A 129 -7.27 3.94 8.68
C THR A 129 -7.09 2.55 8.06
N MET A 130 -6.09 1.76 8.47
CA MET A 130 -5.89 0.42 7.89
C MET A 130 -7.09 -0.48 8.19
N THR A 131 -7.55 -0.47 9.43
CA THR A 131 -8.73 -1.21 9.87
C THR A 131 -9.98 -0.77 9.14
N HIS A 132 -10.16 0.53 8.91
CA HIS A 132 -11.28 1.05 8.13
C HIS A 132 -11.31 0.50 6.69
N PHE A 133 -10.17 0.50 6.00
CA PHE A 133 -10.08 -0.06 4.64
C PHE A 133 -10.30 -1.57 4.63
N VAL A 134 -9.66 -2.31 5.54
CA VAL A 134 -9.71 -3.78 5.55
C VAL A 134 -11.06 -4.30 6.05
N SER A 135 -11.77 -3.58 6.92
CA SER A 135 -13.13 -3.95 7.33
C SER A 135 -14.16 -3.81 6.21
N GLY A 136 -13.82 -3.08 5.14
CA GLY A 136 -14.74 -2.78 4.05
C GLY A 136 -15.77 -1.70 4.37
N ALA A 137 -15.45 -0.80 5.30
CA ALA A 137 -16.33 0.32 5.62
C ALA A 137 -16.30 1.35 4.48
N PHE A 138 -17.45 1.60 3.84
CA PHE A 138 -17.65 2.67 2.85
C PHE A 138 -18.18 3.94 3.53
N SER A 139 -17.57 4.32 4.65
CA SER A 139 -17.96 5.48 5.46
C SER A 139 -16.75 6.38 5.73
N THR A 140 -16.97 7.51 6.40
CA THR A 140 -15.89 8.33 7.00
C THR A 140 -16.00 8.37 8.52
N GLU A 141 -16.87 7.53 9.08
CA GLU A 141 -17.17 7.47 10.51
C GLU A 141 -16.07 6.77 11.30
N THR A 142 -16.12 6.93 12.63
CA THR A 142 -15.18 6.25 13.52
C THR A 142 -15.50 4.76 13.54
N ILE A 143 -14.47 3.93 13.36
CA ILE A 143 -14.62 2.48 13.43
C ILE A 143 -14.75 1.98 14.88
N SER A 144 -15.47 0.86 15.07
CA SER A 144 -15.65 0.20 16.36
C SER A 144 -14.96 -1.17 16.40
N MET A 145 -15.03 -1.84 17.55
CA MET A 145 -14.54 -3.21 17.72
C MET A 145 -15.15 -4.19 16.72
N THR A 146 -16.41 -3.98 16.30
CA THR A 146 -17.07 -4.80 15.28
C THR A 146 -16.33 -4.71 13.93
N GLN A 147 -15.95 -3.51 13.51
CA GLN A 147 -15.17 -3.33 12.27
C GLN A 147 -13.77 -3.93 12.39
N LEU A 148 -13.14 -3.88 13.57
CA LEU A 148 -11.87 -4.58 13.79
C LEU A 148 -12.01 -6.09 13.60
N GLY A 149 -13.04 -6.72 14.18
CA GLY A 149 -13.30 -8.15 13.98
C GLY A 149 -13.45 -8.50 12.50
N VAL A 150 -14.26 -7.73 11.76
CA VAL A 150 -14.44 -7.91 10.30
C VAL A 150 -13.12 -7.70 9.55
N ALA A 151 -12.31 -6.71 9.95
CA ALA A 151 -11.02 -6.47 9.32
C ALA A 151 -10.07 -7.66 9.52
N ILE A 152 -10.04 -8.26 10.71
CA ILE A 152 -9.21 -9.45 11.00
C ILE A 152 -9.65 -10.63 10.12
N ASP A 153 -10.95 -10.89 10.02
CA ASP A 153 -11.49 -11.96 9.17
C ASP A 153 -11.14 -11.74 7.69
N ASN A 154 -11.34 -10.51 7.19
CA ASN A 154 -10.99 -10.15 5.82
C ASN A 154 -9.49 -10.24 5.54
N LEU A 155 -8.65 -9.93 6.55
CA LEU A 155 -7.20 -10.02 6.44
C LEU A 155 -6.77 -11.49 6.30
N TRP A 156 -7.31 -12.39 7.11
CA TRP A 156 -7.07 -13.84 6.97
C TRP A 156 -7.62 -14.43 5.67
N ALA A 157 -8.74 -13.91 5.18
CA ALA A 157 -9.30 -14.29 3.88
C ALA A 157 -8.54 -13.69 2.68
N SER A 158 -7.63 -12.74 2.91
CA SER A 158 -6.84 -12.13 1.84
C SER A 158 -5.78 -13.11 1.33
N GLU A 159 -5.55 -13.09 0.01
CA GLU A 159 -4.57 -13.98 -0.61
C GLU A 159 -3.13 -13.63 -0.22
N PHE A 160 -2.88 -12.33 0.01
CA PHE A 160 -1.61 -11.85 0.51
C PHE A 160 -1.74 -10.52 1.25
N VAL A 161 -0.98 -10.40 2.33
CA VAL A 161 -0.84 -9.19 3.12
C VAL A 161 0.65 -8.87 3.26
N GLY A 162 1.08 -7.78 2.66
CA GLY A 162 2.46 -7.29 2.74
C GLY A 162 2.68 -6.31 3.89
N LEU A 163 3.94 -6.17 4.31
CA LEU A 163 4.36 -5.18 5.30
C LEU A 163 5.31 -4.17 4.65
N SER A 164 5.06 -2.89 4.88
CA SER A 164 5.90 -1.82 4.34
C SER A 164 7.34 -1.87 4.89
N GLU A 165 7.53 -2.35 6.11
CA GLU A 165 8.83 -2.53 6.76
C GLU A 165 9.63 -3.73 6.18
N CYS A 166 8.95 -4.62 5.46
CA CYS A 166 9.56 -5.76 4.76
C CYS A 166 9.24 -5.66 3.27
N PHE A 167 9.43 -4.46 2.70
CA PHE A 167 8.91 -4.09 1.39
C PHE A 167 9.38 -5.04 0.28
N GLU A 168 10.67 -5.29 0.14
CA GLU A 168 11.24 -6.10 -0.94
C GLU A 168 10.72 -7.55 -0.88
N ILE A 169 10.73 -8.16 0.30
CA ILE A 169 10.17 -9.50 0.52
C ILE A 169 8.68 -9.52 0.18
N SER A 170 7.92 -8.54 0.69
CA SER A 170 6.48 -8.44 0.46
C SER A 170 6.15 -8.27 -1.02
N LEU A 171 6.92 -7.44 -1.72
CA LEU A 171 6.78 -7.21 -3.14
C LEU A 171 7.05 -8.48 -3.93
N LEU A 172 8.14 -9.20 -3.63
CA LEU A 172 8.48 -10.43 -4.34
C LEU A 172 7.43 -11.53 -4.17
N ILE A 173 6.87 -11.72 -2.97
CA ILE A 173 5.77 -12.67 -2.74
C ILE A 173 4.51 -12.24 -3.51
N MET A 174 4.12 -10.96 -3.41
CA MET A 174 2.96 -10.44 -4.13
C MET A 174 3.12 -10.60 -5.64
N ALA A 175 4.28 -10.21 -6.18
CA ALA A 175 4.63 -10.32 -7.59
C ALA A 175 4.49 -11.77 -8.07
N LYS A 176 5.01 -12.75 -7.31
CA LYS A 176 4.88 -14.17 -7.64
C LYS A 176 3.41 -14.62 -7.69
N LYS A 177 2.58 -14.20 -6.73
CA LYS A 177 1.14 -14.53 -6.68
C LYS A 177 0.32 -13.84 -7.78
N LEU A 178 0.74 -12.66 -8.22
CA LEU A 178 0.12 -11.91 -9.33
C LEU A 178 0.66 -12.30 -10.71
N GLY A 179 1.76 -13.07 -10.76
CA GLY A 179 2.45 -13.43 -12.01
C GLY A 179 3.21 -12.25 -12.64
N TRP A 180 3.69 -11.31 -11.84
CA TRP A 180 4.48 -10.18 -12.31
C TRP A 180 5.88 -10.64 -12.72
N ARG A 181 6.38 -10.06 -13.81
CA ARG A 181 7.74 -10.29 -14.32
C ARG A 181 8.66 -9.13 -13.98
N HIS A 182 8.12 -7.92 -14.00
CA HIS A 182 8.84 -6.70 -13.65
C HIS A 182 8.64 -6.43 -12.17
N VAL A 183 9.74 -6.34 -11.42
CA VAL A 183 9.72 -6.22 -9.95
C VAL A 183 10.64 -5.12 -9.43
N VAL A 184 11.44 -4.48 -10.29
CA VAL A 184 12.25 -3.33 -9.88
C VAL A 184 11.39 -2.06 -9.96
N PRO A 185 11.00 -1.44 -8.82
CA PRO A 185 10.11 -0.29 -8.84
C PRO A 185 10.88 1.03 -8.99
N GLN A 186 10.16 2.12 -9.26
CA GLN A 186 10.63 3.46 -8.94
C GLN A 186 10.15 3.82 -7.54
N LEU A 187 11.07 4.16 -6.63
CA LEU A 187 10.68 4.69 -5.33
C LEU A 187 9.95 6.03 -5.49
N SER A 188 8.72 6.12 -4.96
CA SER A 188 7.89 7.34 -5.03
C SER A 188 7.27 7.65 -3.67
N ASN A 189 7.25 8.93 -3.31
CA ASN A 189 6.71 9.44 -2.04
C ASN A 189 7.34 8.80 -0.78
N VAL A 190 8.65 8.49 -0.84
CA VAL A 190 9.37 7.93 0.31
C VAL A 190 9.62 9.04 1.32
N ARG A 191 9.23 8.79 2.56
CA ARG A 191 9.56 9.66 3.69
C ARG A 191 10.88 9.17 4.30
N PRO A 192 11.84 10.04 4.64
CA PRO A 192 12.95 9.66 5.50
C PRO A 192 12.42 9.08 6.82
N ASP A 193 13.07 8.03 7.35
CA ASP A 193 12.66 7.37 8.61
C ASP A 193 12.98 8.19 9.87
N ASP A 194 13.50 9.41 9.72
CA ASP A 194 14.26 10.14 10.74
C ASP A 194 13.41 10.89 11.78
N ASP A 195 12.16 10.47 11.99
CA ASP A 195 11.32 11.02 13.04
C ASP A 195 11.36 10.14 14.28
N THR A 196 12.43 10.30 15.08
CA THR A 196 12.37 9.88 16.48
C THR A 196 11.31 10.70 17.21
N ILE A 197 10.09 10.17 17.29
CA ILE A 197 9.04 10.74 18.14
C ILE A 197 9.38 10.49 19.61
N SER A 198 9.06 11.45 20.48
CA SER A 198 9.26 11.28 21.91
C SER A 198 8.41 10.13 22.46
N ALA A 199 8.89 9.48 23.53
CA ALA A 199 8.14 8.42 24.20
C ALA A 199 6.76 8.90 24.69
N GLU A 200 6.67 10.15 25.13
CA GLU A 200 5.43 10.80 25.53
C GLU A 200 4.44 10.92 24.35
N LEU A 201 4.92 11.37 23.19
CA LEU A 201 4.11 11.45 21.98
C LEU A 201 3.65 10.06 21.52
N ARG A 202 4.54 9.06 21.61
CA ARG A 202 4.19 7.66 21.30
C ARG A 202 3.07 7.16 22.20
N ALA A 203 3.13 7.43 23.50
CA ALA A 203 2.09 7.02 24.45
C ALA A 203 0.71 7.62 24.11
N ARG A 204 0.67 8.86 23.60
CA ARG A 204 -0.58 9.51 23.16
C ARG A 204 -1.22 8.83 21.95
N LEU A 205 -0.44 8.14 21.11
CA LEU A 205 -0.91 7.49 19.89
C LEU A 205 -1.42 6.06 20.11
N VAL A 206 -1.04 5.40 21.22
CA VAL A 206 -1.39 4.00 21.49
C VAL A 206 -2.89 3.76 21.46
N ARG A 207 -3.67 4.55 22.21
CA ARG A 207 -5.12 4.35 22.31
C ARG A 207 -5.87 4.74 21.03
N PRO A 208 -5.62 5.91 20.41
CA PRO A 208 -6.31 6.28 19.18
C PRO A 208 -6.05 5.36 17.99
N LEU A 209 -4.88 4.71 17.95
CA LEU A 209 -4.46 3.80 16.87
C LEU A 209 -4.53 2.32 17.27
N ALA A 210 -5.21 2.00 18.37
CA ALA A 210 -5.19 0.65 18.96
C ALA A 210 -5.68 -0.44 18.00
N TYR A 211 -6.68 -0.15 17.16
CA TYR A 211 -7.23 -1.14 16.25
C TYR A 211 -6.28 -1.41 15.08
N ASP A 212 -5.64 -0.37 14.55
CA ASP A 212 -4.58 -0.57 13.56
C ASP A 212 -3.39 -1.33 14.15
N ALA A 213 -3.04 -1.11 15.42
CA ALA A 213 -1.99 -1.88 16.10
C ALA A 213 -2.36 -3.36 16.24
N MET A 214 -3.60 -3.67 16.62
CA MET A 214 -4.09 -5.04 16.70
C MET A 214 -4.12 -5.70 15.32
N LEU A 215 -4.65 -5.01 14.31
CA LEU A 215 -4.69 -5.51 12.94
C LEU A 215 -3.29 -5.73 12.36
N TYR A 216 -2.35 -4.82 12.66
CA TYR A 216 -0.96 -4.94 12.21
C TYR A 216 -0.28 -6.18 12.82
N ALA A 217 -0.53 -6.51 14.08
CA ALA A 217 -0.03 -7.75 14.68
C ALA A 217 -0.55 -8.99 13.94
N VAL A 218 -1.83 -9.03 13.58
CA VAL A 218 -2.40 -10.10 12.76
C VAL A 218 -1.77 -10.13 11.36
N ALA A 219 -1.50 -8.97 10.77
CA ALA A 219 -0.81 -8.88 9.48
C ALA A 219 0.61 -9.44 9.53
N GLN A 220 1.32 -9.25 10.63
CA GLN A 220 2.64 -9.85 10.84
C GLN A 220 2.57 -11.38 10.87
N GLU A 221 1.54 -11.96 11.49
CA GLU A 221 1.33 -13.41 11.49
C GLU A 221 0.99 -13.93 10.09
N HIS A 222 0.08 -13.28 9.36
CA HIS A 222 -0.27 -13.64 7.98
C HIS A 222 0.96 -13.58 7.05
N PHE A 223 1.72 -12.49 7.15
CA PHE A 223 2.94 -12.29 6.39
C PHE A 223 4.01 -13.35 6.71
N ALA A 224 4.20 -13.67 7.99
CA ALA A 224 5.15 -14.70 8.43
C ALA A 224 4.80 -16.08 7.85
N GLN A 225 3.50 -16.46 7.84
CA GLN A 225 3.05 -17.70 7.20
C GLN A 225 3.32 -17.72 5.69
N SER A 226 3.12 -16.58 5.01
CA SER A 226 3.41 -16.47 3.58
C SER A 226 4.91 -16.58 3.29
N ARG A 227 5.74 -15.85 4.06
CA ARG A 227 7.20 -15.82 3.92
C ARG A 227 7.83 -17.20 4.15
N ALA A 228 7.34 -17.95 5.14
CA ALA A 228 7.86 -19.27 5.50
C ALA A 228 7.77 -20.30 4.36
N GLN A 229 6.92 -20.08 3.35
CA GLN A 229 6.73 -21.01 2.22
C GLN A 229 7.91 -21.05 1.24
N TYR A 230 8.79 -20.03 1.29
CA TYR A 230 9.74 -19.78 0.20
C TYR A 230 11.22 -19.96 0.58
N GLY A 231 11.55 -20.08 1.87
CA GLY A 231 12.91 -20.35 2.33
C GLY A 231 13.95 -19.30 1.90
N ALA A 232 15.21 -19.74 1.78
CA ALA A 232 16.36 -18.85 1.59
C ALA A 232 16.37 -18.08 0.26
N ILE A 233 15.81 -18.67 -0.81
CA ILE A 233 15.83 -18.04 -2.15
C ILE A 233 15.10 -16.69 -2.16
N LEU A 234 14.03 -16.55 -1.39
CA LEU A 234 13.29 -15.30 -1.26
C LEU A 234 14.15 -14.21 -0.59
N GLU A 235 14.89 -14.56 0.47
CA GLU A 235 15.75 -13.62 1.19
C GLU A 235 16.89 -13.13 0.29
N GLU A 236 17.54 -14.06 -0.42
CA GLU A 236 18.62 -13.74 -1.37
C GLU A 236 18.10 -12.86 -2.53
N ALA A 237 16.93 -13.18 -3.07
CA ALA A 237 16.30 -12.38 -4.12
C ALA A 237 15.92 -10.97 -3.61
N ALA A 238 15.39 -10.87 -2.40
CA ALA A 238 15.03 -9.59 -1.78
C ALA A 238 16.28 -8.72 -1.52
N ALA A 239 17.39 -9.31 -1.08
CA ALA A 239 18.65 -8.60 -0.91
C ALA A 239 19.17 -8.01 -2.23
N GLN A 240 19.07 -8.77 -3.33
CA GLN A 240 19.45 -8.28 -4.65
C GLN A 240 18.52 -7.19 -5.17
N LEU A 241 17.22 -7.32 -4.95
CA LEU A 241 16.26 -6.26 -5.28
C LEU A 241 16.57 -4.98 -4.50
N SER A 242 16.91 -5.09 -3.21
CA SER A 242 17.27 -3.95 -2.38
C SER A 242 18.52 -3.23 -2.90
N GLU A 243 19.53 -3.98 -3.38
CA GLU A 243 20.72 -3.39 -3.99
C GLU A 243 20.40 -2.61 -5.28
N LEU A 244 19.51 -3.14 -6.13
CA LEU A 244 19.05 -2.42 -7.34
C LEU A 244 18.30 -1.14 -6.99
N ILE A 245 17.41 -1.19 -5.99
CA ILE A 245 16.66 -0.03 -5.50
C ILE A 245 17.62 1.01 -4.89
N ARG A 246 18.64 0.57 -4.15
CA ARG A 246 19.66 1.44 -3.57
C ARG A 246 20.47 2.14 -4.66
N LEU A 247 20.92 1.39 -5.66
CA LEU A 247 21.65 1.91 -6.81
C LEU A 247 20.84 2.96 -7.57
N GLN A 248 19.56 2.67 -7.85
CA GLN A 248 18.62 3.62 -8.44
C GLN A 248 18.49 4.90 -7.61
N GLY A 249 18.40 4.78 -6.28
CA GLY A 249 18.33 5.92 -5.39
C GLY A 249 19.60 6.78 -5.36
N CYS A 250 20.76 6.22 -5.70
CA CYS A 250 22.01 6.97 -5.89
C CYS A 250 22.05 7.66 -7.26
N GLU A 251 21.58 6.99 -8.32
CA GLU A 251 21.57 7.52 -9.69
C GLU A 251 20.47 8.58 -9.90
N HIS A 252 19.33 8.46 -9.21
CA HIS A 252 18.15 9.32 -9.37
C HIS A 252 17.55 9.77 -8.03
N PRO A 253 18.27 10.58 -7.23
CA PRO A 253 17.86 10.94 -5.87
C PRO A 253 16.52 11.69 -5.78
N ASP A 254 16.15 12.46 -6.81
CA ASP A 254 14.96 13.31 -6.81
C ASP A 254 13.63 12.53 -6.92
N THR A 255 13.70 11.31 -7.47
CA THR A 255 12.52 10.47 -7.74
C THR A 255 11.76 10.09 -6.48
N ARG A 256 12.45 10.03 -5.33
CA ARG A 256 11.86 9.71 -4.02
C ARG A 256 10.78 10.68 -3.58
N TYR A 257 10.80 11.92 -4.10
CA TYR A 257 9.82 12.96 -3.81
C TYR A 257 8.71 13.07 -4.86
N SER A 258 8.83 12.33 -5.97
CA SER A 258 7.83 12.35 -7.04
C SER A 258 6.51 11.75 -6.56
N MET A 259 5.40 12.37 -6.98
CA MET A 259 4.09 11.73 -6.96
C MET A 259 3.89 10.96 -8.26
N TYR A 260 3.33 9.76 -8.14
CA TYR A 260 3.04 8.89 -9.29
C TYR A 260 1.59 8.43 -9.26
N GLN A 261 0.86 8.66 -10.34
CA GLN A 261 -0.38 7.97 -10.69
C GLN A 261 -0.13 6.89 -11.75
N VAL A 262 -0.91 5.80 -11.72
CA VAL A 262 -0.81 4.77 -12.77
C VAL A 262 -1.06 5.46 -14.11
N TRP A 263 -0.17 5.20 -15.07
CA TRP A 263 -0.11 5.81 -16.40
C TRP A 263 0.54 7.20 -16.49
N ASP A 264 1.01 7.78 -15.37
CA ASP A 264 1.94 8.90 -15.42
C ASP A 264 3.28 8.43 -15.99
N ALA A 265 4.06 9.38 -16.53
CA ALA A 265 5.41 9.10 -17.00
C ALA A 265 6.31 8.67 -15.82
N ILE A 266 6.94 7.51 -15.97
CA ILE A 266 7.99 7.05 -15.06
C ILE A 266 9.24 7.89 -15.33
N GLN A 267 9.92 8.32 -14.27
CA GLN A 267 11.04 9.26 -14.35
C GLN A 267 12.40 8.56 -14.52
N ILE A 268 12.41 7.23 -14.46
CA ILE A 268 13.60 6.40 -14.58
C ILE A 268 13.40 5.29 -15.61
N PRO A 269 14.47 4.83 -16.28
CA PRO A 269 14.40 3.74 -17.25
C PRO A 269 14.30 2.39 -16.53
N LEU A 270 13.10 2.01 -16.07
CA LEU A 270 12.88 0.78 -15.29
C LEU A 270 13.29 -0.50 -16.05
N ASP A 271 13.18 -0.48 -17.37
CA ASP A 271 13.61 -1.56 -18.25
C ASP A 271 15.13 -1.80 -18.17
N GLU A 272 15.93 -0.75 -18.11
CA GLU A 272 17.38 -0.85 -17.92
C GLU A 272 17.71 -1.51 -16.58
N TYR A 273 17.05 -1.11 -15.49
CA TYR A 273 17.28 -1.70 -14.17
C TYR A 273 16.78 -3.14 -14.08
N GLN A 274 15.65 -3.45 -14.71
CA GLN A 274 15.15 -4.82 -14.81
C GLN A 274 16.15 -5.70 -15.59
N ALA A 275 16.79 -5.17 -16.65
CA ALA A 275 17.82 -5.86 -17.41
C ALA A 275 19.13 -6.09 -16.64
N ARG A 276 19.38 -5.34 -15.55
CA ARG A 276 20.53 -5.56 -14.65
C ARG A 276 20.40 -6.82 -13.79
N ILE A 277 19.23 -7.49 -13.78
CA ILE A 277 19.05 -8.77 -13.09
C ILE A 277 19.82 -9.87 -13.85
N ALA A 278 21.00 -10.23 -13.33
CA ALA A 278 21.88 -11.20 -13.97
C ALA A 278 21.25 -12.61 -14.02
N ALA A 279 21.40 -13.29 -15.17
CA ALA A 279 20.96 -14.67 -15.33
C ALA A 279 21.58 -15.59 -14.28
N GLY A 280 20.78 -16.47 -13.69
CA GLY A 280 21.21 -17.38 -12.61
C GLY A 280 21.35 -16.74 -11.22
N SER A 281 21.21 -15.41 -11.09
CA SER A 281 21.14 -14.76 -9.79
C SER A 281 19.94 -15.26 -8.96
N PRO A 282 19.97 -15.18 -7.62
CA PRO A 282 18.81 -15.41 -6.77
C PRO A 282 17.52 -14.73 -7.23
N LEU A 283 17.57 -13.44 -7.56
CA LEU A 283 16.40 -12.70 -8.06
C LEU A 283 15.94 -13.22 -9.42
N TYR A 284 16.87 -13.55 -10.33
CA TYR A 284 16.52 -14.19 -11.59
C TYR A 284 15.81 -15.53 -11.37
N ARG A 285 16.37 -16.41 -10.54
CA ARG A 285 15.76 -17.73 -10.23
C ARG A 285 14.37 -17.56 -9.62
N TRP A 286 14.23 -16.66 -8.65
CA TRP A 286 12.93 -16.35 -8.03
C TRP A 286 11.83 -15.99 -9.04
N LEU A 287 12.18 -15.21 -10.07
CA LEU A 287 11.25 -14.74 -11.10
C LEU A 287 10.94 -15.79 -12.18
N ASN A 288 11.78 -16.82 -12.33
CA ASN A 288 11.64 -17.82 -13.39
C ASN A 288 11.23 -19.23 -12.89
N ASP A 289 11.25 -19.45 -11.57
CA ASP A 289 10.71 -20.66 -10.91
C ASP A 289 9.20 -20.55 -10.66
#